data_AF-W2C555-F1
#
_entry.id   AF-W2C555-F1
#
_cell.length_a   1.000
_cell.length_b   1.000
_cell.length_c   1.000
_cell.angle_alpha   90.00
_cell.angle_beta   90.00
_cell.angle_gamma   90.00
#
_symmetry.space_group_name_H-M   'P 1'
#
loop_
_entity.id
_entity.type
_entity.pdbx_description
1 polymer ?
#
loop_
_entity_poly.entity_id
_entity_poly.type
_entity_poly.pdbx_seq_one_letter_code
_entity_poly.pdbx_strand_id
1 'polypeptide(L)'
;MRKSTLVALLSLAILAAFAQSKTIEQIRADYNALKTEVARLPQMKETGIMYCLIIDDNPQGATYPGVGHFRSKTHFYYDVAGDEPPVLRLAVESYEGGTQRTHTEAMYDERGRASFVFVSQRTVDGQPVVEQRLYMEGDSALDFTLNKIGAAEGLRAQSQRDVWMKANRLVKQFLSVMGGGDE
;
A
#
# COMPACT_ATOMS: atom_id res chain seq x y z
N MET A 1 48.09 -0.76 -43.71
CA MET A 1 48.06 -1.75 -42.60
C MET A 1 48.39 -0.97 -41.32
N ARG A 2 47.60 -0.84 -40.25
CA ARG A 2 46.42 -1.50 -39.67
C ARG A 2 45.61 -0.38 -38.96
N LYS A 3 44.40 -0.01 -39.39
CA LYS A 3 43.08 -0.46 -38.87
C LYS A 3 43.06 -1.03 -37.44
N SER A 4 42.33 -0.30 -36.59
CA SER A 4 41.34 -0.78 -35.60
C SER A 4 41.84 -1.50 -34.35
N THR A 5 41.58 -0.92 -33.18
CA THR A 5 40.58 -1.38 -32.16
C THR A 5 40.90 -0.75 -30.81
N LEU A 6 40.14 0.27 -30.38
CA LEU A 6 40.05 0.65 -28.95
C LEU A 6 38.95 1.70 -28.69
N VAL A 7 37.73 1.45 -29.19
CA VAL A 7 36.54 2.19 -28.73
C VAL A 7 35.35 1.24 -28.74
N ALA A 8 35.32 0.29 -27.79
CA ALA A 8 34.12 -0.50 -27.52
C ALA A 8 34.29 -1.24 -26.18
N LEU A 9 34.35 -0.52 -25.07
CA LEU A 9 34.25 -1.13 -23.74
C LEU A 9 33.79 -0.17 -22.62
N LEU A 10 33.45 1.09 -22.95
CA LEU A 10 32.91 2.05 -21.97
C LEU A 10 31.39 2.23 -22.04
N SER A 11 30.71 1.52 -22.95
CA SER A 11 29.26 1.65 -23.19
C SER A 11 28.41 0.56 -22.53
N LEU A 12 28.99 -0.28 -21.66
CA LEU A 12 28.30 -1.43 -21.05
C LEU A 12 28.34 -1.41 -19.51
N ALA A 13 28.34 -0.22 -18.90
CA ALA A 13 28.30 -0.08 -17.43
C ALA A 13 27.16 0.84 -16.94
N ILE A 14 26.31 1.35 -17.83
CA ILE A 14 25.20 2.24 -17.48
C ILE A 14 23.97 1.69 -18.20
N LEU A 15 23.24 0.77 -17.57
CA LEU A 15 21.79 0.48 -17.79
C LEU A 15 21.32 -0.77 -17.05
N ALA A 16 21.91 -1.05 -15.88
CA ALA A 16 21.22 -1.84 -14.89
C ALA A 16 21.29 -1.09 -13.57
N ALA A 17 20.44 -0.07 -13.46
CA ALA A 17 19.85 0.25 -12.17
C ALA A 17 19.03 -0.98 -11.77
N PHE A 18 19.72 -2.05 -11.35
CA PHE A 18 19.10 -3.10 -10.57
C PHE A 18 18.49 -2.38 -9.39
N ALA A 19 17.16 -2.32 -9.35
CA ALA A 19 16.47 -1.97 -8.13
C ALA A 19 17.05 -2.87 -7.05
N GLN A 20 17.88 -2.29 -6.16
CA GLN A 20 18.49 -3.05 -5.08
C GLN A 20 17.35 -3.69 -4.31
N SER A 21 17.44 -5.00 -4.08
CA SER A 21 16.34 -5.69 -3.44
C SER A 21 16.08 -5.07 -2.06
N LYS A 22 14.84 -4.67 -1.80
CA LYS A 22 14.49 -4.01 -0.55
C LYS A 22 14.46 -5.06 0.57
N THR A 23 15.21 -4.80 1.63
CA THR A 23 15.10 -5.60 2.86
C THR A 23 13.86 -5.20 3.65
N ILE A 24 13.39 -6.07 4.55
CA ILE A 24 12.27 -5.78 5.46
C ILE A 24 12.58 -4.55 6.31
N GLU A 25 13.83 -4.38 6.74
CA GLU A 25 14.29 -3.22 7.51
C GLU A 25 14.13 -1.93 6.72
N GLN A 26 14.48 -1.94 5.43
CA GLN A 26 14.29 -0.79 4.55
C GLN A 26 12.81 -0.47 4.36
N ILE A 27 11.97 -1.48 4.13
CA ILE A 27 10.51 -1.28 3.99
C ILE A 27 9.91 -0.67 5.27
N ARG A 28 10.35 -1.11 6.45
CA ARG A 28 9.92 -0.53 7.73
C ARG A 28 10.37 0.92 7.88
N ALA A 29 11.60 1.22 7.50
CA ALA A 29 12.12 2.59 7.53
C ALA A 29 11.32 3.51 6.61
N ASP A 30 11.10 3.08 5.36
CA ASP A 30 10.32 3.82 4.36
C ASP A 30 8.89 4.07 4.85
N TYR A 31 8.24 3.04 5.40
CA TYR A 31 6.89 3.15 5.96
C TYR A 31 6.81 4.15 7.11
N ASN A 32 7.76 4.10 8.05
CA ASN A 32 7.78 5.05 9.17
C ASN A 32 8.08 6.49 8.72
N ALA A 33 8.96 6.66 7.73
CA ALA A 33 9.23 7.96 7.13
C ALA A 33 7.98 8.52 6.45
N LEU A 34 7.29 7.70 5.65
CA LEU A 34 6.04 8.08 4.98
C LEU A 34 4.94 8.44 5.97
N LYS A 35 4.77 7.67 7.07
CA LYS A 35 3.82 8.01 8.14
C LYS A 35 4.16 9.34 8.81
N THR A 36 5.44 9.64 8.97
CA THR A 36 5.91 10.92 9.53
C THR A 36 5.60 12.09 8.58
N GLU A 37 5.79 11.90 7.28
CA GLU A 37 5.44 12.87 6.26
C GLU A 37 3.92 13.13 6.22
N VAL A 38 3.12 12.06 6.16
CA VAL A 38 1.66 12.12 6.22
C VAL A 38 1.16 12.90 7.45
N ALA A 39 1.76 12.66 8.62
CA ALA A 39 1.41 13.37 9.85
C ALA A 39 1.73 14.88 9.81
N ARG A 40 2.68 15.30 8.95
CA ARG A 40 3.06 16.70 8.77
C ARG A 40 2.23 17.42 7.72
N LEU A 41 1.51 16.72 6.85
CA LEU A 41 0.71 17.32 5.77
C LEU A 41 -0.16 18.51 6.20
N PRO A 42 -0.89 18.48 7.35
CA PRO A 42 -1.69 19.64 7.79
C PRO A 42 -0.87 20.92 8.04
N GLN A 43 0.45 20.78 8.22
CA GLN A 43 1.38 21.88 8.50
C GLN A 43 2.12 22.35 7.24
N MET A 44 2.10 21.58 6.14
CA MET A 44 2.95 21.78 4.96
C MET A 44 2.48 22.89 3.99
N LYS A 45 1.34 23.55 4.28
CA LYS A 45 0.76 24.64 3.46
C LYS A 45 0.84 24.30 1.95
N GLU A 46 1.26 25.23 1.09
CA GLU A 46 1.34 25.04 -0.37
C GLU A 46 2.67 24.43 -0.85
N THR A 47 3.55 23.97 0.07
CA THR A 47 4.93 23.58 -0.28
C THR A 47 5.14 22.09 -0.52
N GLY A 48 4.10 21.27 -0.38
CA GLY A 48 4.17 19.81 -0.55
C GLY A 48 3.70 19.33 -1.92
N ILE A 49 4.27 18.20 -2.38
CA ILE A 49 3.81 17.48 -3.57
C ILE A 49 2.80 16.35 -3.24
N MET A 50 2.60 16.07 -1.95
CA MET A 50 1.74 15.00 -1.47
C MET A 50 0.36 15.54 -1.08
N TYR A 51 -0.68 14.87 -1.57
CA TYR A 51 -2.08 15.20 -1.39
C TYR A 51 -2.82 14.06 -0.71
N CYS A 52 -3.98 14.37 -0.13
CA CYS A 52 -4.87 13.38 0.48
C CYS A 52 -6.27 13.45 -0.15
N LEU A 53 -6.69 12.35 -0.77
CA LEU A 53 -8.06 12.12 -1.23
C LEU A 53 -8.79 11.27 -0.18
N ILE A 54 -9.97 11.71 0.24
CA ILE A 54 -10.78 11.01 1.24
C ILE A 54 -12.08 10.52 0.60
N ILE A 55 -12.35 9.22 0.74
CA ILE A 55 -13.64 8.61 0.43
C ILE A 55 -14.28 8.20 1.75
N ASP A 56 -15.46 8.72 2.05
CA ASP A 56 -16.26 8.35 3.23
C ASP A 56 -17.56 7.72 2.72
N ASP A 57 -17.61 6.40 2.73
CA ASP A 57 -18.74 5.59 2.31
C ASP A 57 -19.67 5.31 3.49
N ASN A 58 -20.96 5.49 3.23
CA ASN A 58 -22.04 5.52 4.20
C ASN A 58 -21.72 6.40 5.43
N PRO A 59 -21.40 7.70 5.23
CA PRO A 59 -20.92 8.58 6.30
C PRO A 59 -21.95 8.80 7.42
N GLN A 60 -23.23 8.63 7.11
CA GLN A 60 -24.35 8.73 8.05
C GLN A 60 -24.67 7.42 8.76
N GLY A 61 -24.00 6.31 8.41
CA GLY A 61 -24.23 5.03 9.04
C GLY A 61 -25.62 4.46 8.75
N ALA A 62 -26.13 4.65 7.54
CA ALA A 62 -27.40 4.06 7.14
C ALA A 62 -27.34 2.53 7.22
N THR A 63 -28.48 1.90 7.46
CA THR A 63 -28.61 0.43 7.46
C THR A 63 -29.18 -0.01 6.12
N TYR A 64 -28.56 -1.01 5.49
CA TYR A 64 -29.00 -1.56 4.21
C TYR A 64 -29.54 -2.98 4.37
N PRO A 65 -30.63 -3.35 3.67
CA PRO A 65 -31.14 -4.71 3.69
C PRO A 65 -30.07 -5.75 3.31
N GLY A 66 -29.91 -6.78 4.13
CA GLY A 66 -28.93 -7.86 3.91
C GLY A 66 -27.49 -7.56 4.33
N VAL A 67 -27.11 -6.29 4.55
CA VAL A 67 -25.76 -5.87 4.95
C VAL A 67 -25.72 -5.37 6.40
N GLY A 68 -26.82 -4.77 6.87
CA GLY A 68 -26.87 -4.12 8.18
C GLY A 68 -26.25 -2.72 8.14
N HIS A 69 -25.80 -2.25 9.29
CA HIS A 69 -25.06 -0.99 9.42
C HIS A 69 -23.60 -1.20 9.05
N PHE A 70 -23.05 -0.30 8.24
CA PHE A 70 -21.61 -0.22 7.99
C PHE A 70 -21.16 1.23 7.77
N ARG A 71 -19.86 1.49 7.87
CA ARG A 71 -19.20 2.71 7.39
C ARG A 71 -17.79 2.36 6.96
N SER A 72 -17.34 2.94 5.86
CA SER A 72 -15.95 2.81 5.43
C SER A 72 -15.35 4.17 5.14
N LYS A 73 -14.15 4.44 5.64
CA LYS A 73 -13.44 5.68 5.34
C LYS A 73 -12.03 5.36 4.87
N THR A 74 -11.72 5.78 3.66
CA THR A 74 -10.41 5.56 3.02
C THR A 74 -9.71 6.89 2.76
N HIS A 75 -8.46 6.98 3.17
CA HIS A 75 -7.56 8.08 2.88
C HIS A 75 -6.51 7.57 1.90
N PHE A 76 -6.39 8.21 0.74
CA PHE A 76 -5.36 7.96 -0.24
C PHE A 76 -4.37 9.11 -0.21
N TYR A 77 -3.13 8.81 0.17
CA TYR A 77 -2.01 9.74 0.13
C TYR A 77 -1.21 9.47 -1.12
N TYR A 78 -1.09 10.47 -1.98
CA TYR A 78 -0.49 10.34 -3.30
C TYR A 78 0.31 11.57 -3.66
N ASP A 79 1.36 11.37 -4.45
CA ASP A 79 2.19 12.45 -4.97
C ASP A 79 1.65 12.92 -6.32
N VAL A 80 1.70 14.23 -6.55
CA VAL A 80 1.43 14.86 -7.85
C VAL A 80 2.66 15.68 -8.24
N ALA A 81 3.23 15.38 -9.40
CA ALA A 81 4.43 16.04 -9.90
C ALA A 81 4.22 16.52 -11.34
N GLY A 82 3.88 17.81 -11.50
CA GLY A 82 3.65 18.41 -12.82
C GLY A 82 2.51 17.70 -13.57
N ASP A 83 2.79 17.29 -14.80
CA ASP A 83 1.83 16.63 -15.70
C ASP A 83 1.86 15.09 -15.60
N GLU A 84 2.62 14.52 -14.66
CA GLU A 84 2.70 13.07 -14.47
C GLU A 84 1.44 12.52 -13.77
N PRO A 85 1.04 11.26 -14.06
CA PRO A 85 -0.04 10.60 -13.36
C PRO A 85 0.20 10.58 -11.84
N PRO A 86 -0.85 10.82 -11.03
CA PRO A 86 -0.78 10.73 -9.57
C PRO A 86 -0.25 9.38 -9.09
N VAL A 87 0.77 9.39 -8.23
CA VAL A 87 1.40 8.17 -7.70
C VAL A 87 0.90 7.90 -6.29
N LEU A 88 0.11 6.84 -6.11
CA LEU A 88 -0.34 6.42 -4.79
C LEU A 88 0.86 5.99 -3.92
N ARG A 89 0.97 6.54 -2.71
CA ARG A 89 2.05 6.24 -1.76
C ARG A 89 1.54 5.42 -0.58
N LEU A 90 0.41 5.82 0.00
CA LEU A 90 -0.20 5.15 1.14
C LEU A 90 -1.73 5.18 1.01
N ALA A 91 -2.38 4.04 1.25
CA ALA A 91 -3.83 3.97 1.47
C ALA A 91 -4.10 3.55 2.92
N VAL A 92 -5.02 4.24 3.59
CA VAL A 92 -5.46 3.93 4.96
C VAL A 92 -6.98 3.84 4.97
N GLU A 93 -7.50 2.64 5.19
CA GLU A 93 -8.93 2.37 5.27
C GLU A 93 -9.33 1.93 6.67
N SER A 94 -10.37 2.56 7.22
CA SER A 94 -11.15 2.02 8.31
C SER A 94 -12.49 1.51 7.79
N TYR A 95 -12.90 0.34 8.27
CA TYR A 95 -14.20 -0.25 8.01
C TYR A 95 -14.82 -0.68 9.33
N GLU A 96 -16.08 -0.30 9.54
CA GLU A 96 -16.88 -0.76 10.67
C GLU A 96 -18.20 -1.30 10.13
N GLY A 97 -18.61 -2.50 10.52
CA GLY A 97 -19.88 -3.07 10.11
C GLY A 97 -20.30 -4.22 11.00
N GLY A 98 -21.55 -4.18 11.49
CA GLY A 98 -22.04 -5.14 12.50
C GLY A 98 -21.10 -5.24 13.70
N THR A 99 -20.53 -6.44 13.93
CA THR A 99 -19.56 -6.70 15.00
C THR A 99 -18.10 -6.64 14.54
N GLN A 100 -17.83 -6.27 13.29
CA GLN A 100 -16.49 -6.28 12.71
C GLN A 100 -15.94 -4.87 12.56
N ARG A 101 -14.69 -4.68 12.97
CA ARG A 101 -13.89 -3.49 12.69
C ARG A 101 -12.60 -3.93 12.02
N THR A 102 -12.31 -3.36 10.85
CA THR A 102 -11.07 -3.61 10.12
C THR A 102 -10.35 -2.28 9.88
N HIS A 103 -9.04 -2.28 10.11
CA HIS A 103 -8.14 -1.20 9.74
C HIS A 103 -7.10 -1.75 8.78
N THR A 104 -6.98 -1.16 7.59
CA THR A 104 -6.02 -1.57 6.57
C THR A 104 -5.11 -0.40 6.23
N GLU A 105 -3.80 -0.63 6.23
CA GLU A 105 -2.81 0.30 5.68
C GLU A 105 -2.03 -0.42 4.58
N ALA A 106 -1.83 0.24 3.44
CA ALA A 106 -1.03 -0.31 2.34
C ALA A 106 -0.11 0.79 1.80
N MET A 107 1.20 0.54 1.85
CA MET A 107 2.23 1.40 1.24
C MET A 107 2.61 0.84 -0.12
N TYR A 108 2.74 1.72 -1.12
CA TYR A 108 3.02 1.34 -2.50
C TYR A 108 4.39 1.85 -2.95
N ASP A 109 5.03 1.10 -3.84
CA ASP A 109 6.21 1.57 -4.57
C ASP A 109 5.80 2.54 -5.70
N GLU A 110 6.79 3.15 -6.36
CA GLU A 110 6.57 4.09 -7.45
C GLU A 110 5.85 3.48 -8.66
N ARG A 111 5.78 2.14 -8.75
CA ARG A 111 5.07 1.41 -9.80
C ARG A 111 3.65 1.03 -9.38
N GLY A 112 3.18 1.53 -8.24
CA GLY A 112 1.85 1.24 -7.71
C GLY A 112 1.70 -0.16 -7.11
N ARG A 113 2.79 -0.88 -6.84
CA ARG A 113 2.74 -2.20 -6.22
C ARG A 113 2.90 -2.09 -4.71
N ALA A 114 2.08 -2.83 -3.96
CA ALA A 114 2.17 -2.83 -2.51
C ALA A 114 3.54 -3.36 -2.06
N SER A 115 4.25 -2.59 -1.24
CA SER A 115 5.52 -2.97 -0.59
C SER A 115 5.33 -3.35 0.88
N PHE A 116 4.31 -2.79 1.53
CA PHE A 116 3.89 -3.15 2.88
C PHE A 116 2.38 -3.10 3.01
N VAL A 117 1.80 -4.10 3.67
CA VAL A 117 0.38 -4.12 4.03
C VAL A 117 0.23 -4.49 5.50
N PHE A 118 -0.54 -3.69 6.23
CA PHE A 118 -0.97 -3.96 7.59
C PHE A 118 -2.49 -4.09 7.63
N VAL A 119 -3.00 -5.14 8.26
CA VAL A 119 -4.43 -5.32 8.49
C VAL A 119 -4.64 -5.64 9.96
N SER A 120 -5.45 -4.86 10.65
CA SER A 120 -5.95 -5.15 11.99
C SER A 120 -7.43 -5.44 11.93
N GLN A 121 -7.84 -6.59 12.45
CA GLN A 121 -9.22 -7.02 12.51
C GLN A 121 -9.63 -7.26 13.95
N ARG A 122 -10.71 -6.63 14.35
CA ARG A 122 -11.33 -6.81 15.66
C ARG A 122 -12.77 -7.22 15.45
N THR A 123 -13.15 -8.37 16.00
CA THR A 123 -14.55 -8.69 16.23
C THR A 123 -14.94 -8.22 17.63
N VAL A 124 -16.17 -7.76 17.82
CA VAL A 124 -16.67 -7.29 19.13
C VAL A 124 -16.78 -8.46 20.13
N ASP A 125 -16.87 -9.70 19.64
CA ASP A 125 -17.15 -10.90 20.43
C ASP A 125 -15.90 -11.53 21.06
N GLY A 126 -15.29 -10.87 22.05
CA GLY A 126 -14.31 -11.48 22.97
C GLY A 126 -13.06 -12.13 22.35
N GLN A 127 -12.91 -12.11 21.03
CA GLN A 127 -11.77 -12.65 20.31
C GLN A 127 -10.61 -11.64 20.36
N PRO A 128 -9.36 -12.14 20.37
CA PRO A 128 -8.20 -11.27 20.28
C PRO A 128 -8.20 -10.54 18.93
N VAL A 129 -7.64 -9.34 18.93
CA VAL A 129 -7.36 -8.61 17.69
C VAL A 129 -6.41 -9.46 16.84
N VAL A 130 -6.72 -9.59 15.56
CA VAL A 130 -5.86 -10.24 14.58
C VAL A 130 -5.15 -9.17 13.76
N GLU A 131 -3.83 -9.10 13.91
CA GLU A 131 -2.96 -8.22 13.14
C GLU A 131 -2.18 -9.03 12.11
N GLN A 132 -2.23 -8.62 10.85
CA GLN A 132 -1.50 -9.25 9.75
C GLN A 132 -0.56 -8.22 9.15
N ARG A 133 0.69 -8.59 8.91
CA ARG A 133 1.68 -7.76 8.21
C ARG A 133 2.25 -8.55 7.06
N LEU A 134 2.23 -7.95 5.88
CA LEU A 134 2.79 -8.50 4.66
C LEU A 134 3.84 -7.54 4.13
N TYR A 135 5.06 -8.04 3.92
CA TYR A 135 6.17 -7.32 3.30
C TYR A 135 6.40 -7.90 1.91
N MET A 136 6.51 -7.04 0.91
CA MET A 136 6.55 -7.44 -0.50
C MET A 136 7.72 -6.77 -1.21
N GLU A 137 8.26 -7.48 -2.18
CA GLU A 137 9.17 -6.98 -3.19
C GLU A 137 8.60 -7.32 -4.56
N GLY A 138 8.06 -6.30 -5.24
CA GLY A 138 7.24 -6.52 -6.43
C GLY A 138 6.10 -7.49 -6.13
N ASP A 139 6.07 -8.62 -6.84
CA ASP A 139 5.03 -9.64 -6.70
C ASP A 139 5.40 -10.75 -5.69
N SER A 140 6.61 -10.69 -5.10
CA SER A 140 7.11 -11.69 -4.16
C SER A 140 6.92 -11.26 -2.72
N ALA A 141 6.38 -12.14 -1.88
CA ALA A 141 6.32 -11.88 -0.44
C ALA A 141 7.68 -12.17 0.21
N LEU A 142 8.22 -11.18 0.90
CA LEU A 142 9.44 -11.30 1.70
C LEU A 142 9.14 -11.92 3.07
N ASP A 143 8.05 -11.46 3.71
CA ASP A 143 7.60 -12.01 4.98
C ASP A 143 6.11 -11.76 5.24
N PHE A 144 5.52 -12.62 6.05
CA PHE A 144 4.15 -12.54 6.50
C PHE A 144 4.06 -12.92 7.98
N THR A 145 3.49 -12.03 8.79
CA THR A 145 3.30 -12.27 10.23
C THR A 145 1.84 -12.11 10.63
N LEU A 146 1.41 -12.94 11.59
CA LEU A 146 0.12 -12.87 12.27
C LEU A 146 0.39 -12.60 13.75
N ASN A 147 -0.19 -11.53 14.30
CA ASN A 147 0.03 -11.07 15.67
C ASN A 147 1.51 -10.94 16.05
N LYS A 148 2.34 -10.48 15.09
CA LYS A 148 3.81 -10.34 15.21
C LYS A 148 4.58 -11.66 15.31
N ILE A 149 3.92 -12.80 15.06
CA ILE A 149 4.52 -14.13 15.03
C ILE A 149 4.48 -14.64 13.58
N GLY A 150 5.42 -15.50 13.19
CA GLY A 150 5.34 -16.20 11.90
C GLY A 150 4.05 -17.03 11.80
N ALA A 151 3.39 -17.00 10.64
CA ALA A 151 2.20 -17.83 10.42
C ALA A 151 2.56 -19.28 10.11
N ALA A 152 1.79 -20.24 10.64
CA ALA A 152 1.90 -21.65 10.26
C ALA A 152 1.67 -21.83 8.75
N GLU A 153 2.47 -22.69 8.10
CA GLU A 153 2.51 -22.84 6.63
C GLU A 153 1.13 -23.03 5.98
N GLY A 154 0.25 -23.83 6.59
CA GLY A 154 -1.08 -24.13 6.06
C GLY A 154 -2.05 -22.94 6.04
N LEU A 155 -1.88 -21.94 6.93
CA LEU A 155 -2.69 -20.72 6.97
C LEU A 155 -2.03 -19.54 6.25
N ARG A 156 -0.72 -19.63 6.02
CA ARG A 156 0.11 -18.54 5.51
C ARG A 156 -0.28 -18.14 4.09
N ALA A 157 -0.40 -19.10 3.16
CA ALA A 157 -0.64 -18.79 1.75
C ALA A 157 -2.00 -18.11 1.52
N GLN A 158 -3.06 -18.61 2.15
CA GLN A 158 -4.40 -18.02 2.04
C GLN A 158 -4.45 -16.64 2.68
N SER A 159 -3.97 -16.50 3.93
CA SER A 159 -4.00 -15.22 4.65
C SER A 159 -3.16 -14.16 3.93
N GLN A 160 -1.99 -14.54 3.40
CA GLN A 160 -1.16 -13.67 2.59
C GLN A 160 -1.90 -13.18 1.34
N ARG A 161 -2.57 -14.08 0.61
CA ARG A 161 -3.37 -13.72 -0.56
C ARG A 161 -4.50 -12.76 -0.19
N ASP A 162 -5.19 -13.00 0.92
CA ASP A 162 -6.30 -12.14 1.36
C ASP A 162 -5.82 -10.73 1.72
N VAL A 163 -4.67 -10.60 2.39
CA VAL A 163 -4.04 -9.31 2.71
C VAL A 163 -3.59 -8.59 1.44
N TRP A 164 -2.95 -9.31 0.52
CA TRP A 164 -2.54 -8.76 -0.78
C TRP A 164 -3.74 -8.26 -1.60
N MET A 165 -4.84 -9.03 -1.64
CA MET A 165 -6.08 -8.65 -2.32
C MET A 165 -6.69 -7.36 -1.75
N LYS A 166 -6.57 -7.11 -0.43
CA LYS A 166 -7.03 -5.86 0.19
C LYS A 166 -6.25 -4.66 -0.33
N ALA A 167 -4.92 -4.75 -0.43
CA ALA A 167 -4.11 -3.68 -1.00
C ALA A 167 -4.44 -3.46 -2.49
N ASN A 168 -4.58 -4.53 -3.27
CA ASN A 168 -4.94 -4.42 -4.68
C ASN A 168 -6.32 -3.79 -4.91
N ARG A 169 -7.29 -4.05 -4.02
CA ARG A 169 -8.58 -3.37 -4.08
C ARG A 169 -8.43 -1.87 -3.83
N LEU A 170 -7.59 -1.45 -2.89
CA LEU A 170 -7.37 -0.04 -2.57
C LEU A 170 -6.72 0.72 -3.74
N VAL A 171 -5.69 0.16 -4.38
CA VAL A 171 -5.10 0.82 -5.57
C VAL A 171 -6.11 0.90 -6.72
N LYS A 172 -6.92 -0.14 -6.95
CA LYS A 172 -7.99 -0.09 -7.96
C LYS A 172 -9.05 0.97 -7.64
N GLN A 173 -9.45 1.10 -6.38
CA GLN A 173 -10.37 2.13 -5.94
C GLN A 173 -9.79 3.53 -6.18
N PHE A 174 -8.51 3.74 -5.86
CA PHE A 174 -7.82 5.00 -6.14
C PHE A 174 -7.81 5.32 -7.64
N LEU A 175 -7.36 4.38 -8.48
CA LEU A 175 -7.29 4.58 -9.94
C LEU A 175 -8.66 4.86 -10.56
N SER A 176 -9.71 4.17 -10.10
CA SER A 176 -11.09 4.41 -10.54
C SER A 176 -11.55 5.83 -10.24
N VAL A 177 -11.19 6.39 -9.08
CA VAL A 177 -11.57 7.76 -8.71
C VAL A 177 -10.73 8.81 -9.44
N MET A 178 -9.46 8.51 -9.71
CA MET A 178 -8.57 9.39 -10.46
C MET A 178 -8.80 9.36 -11.99
N GLY A 179 -9.72 8.52 -12.48
CA GLY A 179 -10.05 8.41 -13.91
C GLY A 179 -9.10 7.53 -14.73
N GLY A 180 -8.17 6.81 -14.09
CA GLY A 180 -7.22 5.89 -14.75
C GLY A 180 -7.73 4.45 -14.84
N GLY A 181 -9.05 4.25 -14.85
CA GLY A 181 -9.69 2.95 -14.67
C GLY A 181 -9.89 2.11 -15.92
N ASP A 182 -9.90 2.70 -17.11
CA ASP A 182 -10.16 1.99 -18.38
C ASP A 182 -9.41 2.67 -19.54
N GLU A 183 -8.24 2.12 -19.91
CA GLU A 183 -7.73 2.04 -21.29
C GLU A 183 -7.12 0.65 -21.52
#